data_AF-A0A6B1FIM3-F1
#
_entry.id   AF-A0A6B1FIM3-F1
#
_cell.length_a   1.000
_cell.length_b   1.000
_cell.length_c   1.000
_cell.angle_alpha   90.00
_cell.angle_beta   90.00
_cell.angle_gamma   90.00
#
_symmetry.space_group_name_H-M   'P 1'
#
loop_
_entity.id
_entity.type
_entity.pdbx_description
1 polymer ?
#
loop_
_entity_poly.entity_id
_entity_poly.type
_entity_poly.pdbx_seq_one_letter_code
_entity_poly.pdbx_strand_id
1 'polypeptide(L)'
;MDAKIIVLFVALFFVLNVTVTSIVAFSQDDITEETHTCSLTYFDPHCSPSGWMAFILGDVVIAIALGIFLHYLGSKSYKRLVQNSERIDKILKRSEESKRRLLVFNSQLLKNNFSVMLMNMGLMNMALNKAKVYEDVPQNIRENYRSLQPVLSRTHNTIGSSVDVLDPLFIAEIQSFMTRFEKIKPASGVGKGFPEYEKIKNDIVHITEKLDKAVGTGEVLK
;
A
#
# COMPACT_ATOMS: atom_id res chain seq x y z
N MET A 1 -28.41 -11.81 -20.22
CA MET A 1 -27.37 -12.48 -21.03
C MET A 1 -26.89 -11.51 -22.09
N ASP A 2 -25.59 -11.22 -22.16
CA ASP A 2 -25.04 -10.27 -23.13
C ASP A 2 -25.27 -10.79 -24.56
N ALA A 3 -25.80 -9.93 -25.44
CA ALA A 3 -26.06 -10.27 -26.85
C ALA A 3 -24.82 -10.83 -27.58
N LYS A 4 -23.62 -10.43 -27.15
CA LYS A 4 -22.34 -10.93 -27.68
C LYS A 4 -22.09 -12.41 -27.38
N ILE A 5 -22.56 -12.91 -26.23
CA ILE A 5 -22.46 -14.31 -25.85
C ILE A 5 -23.40 -15.15 -26.71
N ILE A 6 -24.61 -14.64 -26.96
CA ILE A 6 -25.60 -15.31 -27.82
C ILE A 6 -25.07 -15.43 -29.25
N VAL A 7 -24.50 -14.36 -29.82
CA VAL A 7 -23.90 -14.39 -31.16
C VAL A 7 -22.76 -15.41 -31.26
N LEU A 8 -21.93 -15.53 -30.23
CA LEU A 8 -20.84 -16.50 -30.21
C LEU A 8 -21.35 -17.95 -30.14
N PHE A 9 -22.38 -18.22 -29.32
CA PHE A 9 -23.02 -19.54 -29.27
C PHE A 9 -23.73 -19.90 -30.57
N VAL A 10 -24.39 -18.93 -31.21
CA VAL A 10 -25.06 -19.15 -32.50
C VAL A 10 -24.02 -19.42 -33.60
N ALA A 11 -22.91 -18.68 -33.63
CA ALA A 11 -21.82 -18.93 -34.57
C ALA A 11 -21.17 -20.30 -34.35
N LEU A 12 -20.92 -20.67 -33.10
CA LEU A 12 -20.30 -21.96 -32.76
C LEU A 12 -21.24 -23.13 -33.05
N PHE A 13 -22.54 -22.97 -32.78
CA PHE A 13 -23.58 -23.92 -33.17
C PHE A 13 -23.66 -24.08 -34.69
N PHE A 14 -23.59 -22.98 -35.45
CA PHE A 14 -23.62 -23.02 -36.91
C PHE A 14 -22.39 -23.75 -37.47
N VAL A 15 -21.20 -23.46 -36.95
CA VAL A 15 -19.95 -24.14 -37.33
C VAL A 15 -19.98 -25.64 -36.98
N LEU A 16 -20.50 -26.00 -35.80
CA LEU A 16 -20.66 -27.41 -35.40
C LEU A 16 -21.65 -28.15 -36.31
N ASN A 17 -22.77 -27.51 -36.66
CA ASN A 17 -23.76 -28.12 -37.55
C ASN A 17 -23.21 -28.27 -38.97
N VAL A 18 -22.50 -27.27 -39.50
CA VAL A 18 -21.87 -27.32 -40.83
C VAL A 18 -20.77 -28.39 -40.89
N THR A 19 -19.96 -28.51 -39.85
CA THR A 19 -18.92 -29.56 -39.79
C THR A 19 -19.51 -30.96 -39.67
N VAL A 20 -20.51 -31.17 -38.79
CA VAL A 20 -21.18 -32.47 -38.65
C VAL A 20 -21.90 -32.86 -39.94
N THR A 21 -22.63 -31.93 -40.57
CA THR A 21 -23.29 -32.21 -41.87
C THR A 21 -22.28 -32.47 -42.98
N SER A 22 -21.13 -31.80 -42.99
CA SER A 22 -20.05 -32.08 -43.95
C SER A 22 -19.45 -33.48 -43.74
N ILE A 23 -19.20 -33.88 -42.49
CA ILE A 23 -18.68 -35.23 -42.16
C ILE A 23 -19.69 -36.32 -42.56
N VAL A 24 -20.97 -36.10 -42.30
CA VAL A 24 -22.04 -37.04 -42.68
C VAL A 24 -22.15 -37.13 -44.21
N ALA A 25 -22.06 -36.01 -44.93
CA ALA A 25 -22.05 -36.00 -46.39
C ALA A 25 -20.83 -36.72 -46.98
N PHE A 26 -19.65 -36.61 -46.36
CA PHE A 26 -18.45 -37.36 -46.74
C PHE A 26 -18.56 -38.87 -46.46
N SER A 27 -19.37 -39.29 -45.49
CA SER A 27 -19.54 -40.70 -45.13
C SER A 27 -20.55 -41.46 -46.00
N GLN A 28 -21.26 -40.77 -46.90
CA GLN A 28 -22.39 -41.33 -47.64
C GLN A 28 -22.08 -41.70 -49.11
N ASP A 29 -20.81 -41.56 -49.53
CA ASP A 29 -20.35 -41.85 -50.90
C ASP A 29 -19.73 -43.25 -51.08
N ASP A 30 -19.96 -44.21 -50.17
CA ASP A 30 -19.35 -45.55 -50.26
C ASP A 30 -20.33 -46.69 -50.60
N ILE A 31 -21.34 -46.41 -51.44
CA ILE A 31 -22.13 -47.47 -52.09
C ILE A 31 -22.46 -47.05 -53.53
N THR A 32 -21.48 -47.02 -54.43
CA THR A 32 -21.52 -47.68 -55.76
C THR A 32 -20.37 -47.22 -56.66
N GLU A 33 -19.58 -48.21 -57.08
CA GLU A 33 -18.78 -48.31 -58.30
C GLU A 33 -17.56 -47.37 -58.54
N GLU A 34 -16.42 -48.04 -58.70
CA GLU A 34 -15.17 -47.64 -59.37
C GLU A 34 -14.26 -46.60 -58.70
N THR A 35 -13.09 -47.10 -58.29
CA THR A 35 -11.97 -46.40 -57.67
C THR A 35 -11.40 -45.28 -58.56
N HIS A 36 -11.80 -44.03 -58.31
CA HIS A 36 -11.04 -42.84 -58.70
C HIS A 36 -10.64 -42.06 -57.44
N THR A 37 -9.36 -42.17 -57.06
CA THR A 37 -8.80 -41.43 -55.93
C THR A 37 -8.64 -39.95 -56.31
N CYS A 38 -9.64 -39.12 -55.99
CA CYS A 38 -9.53 -37.66 -56.11
C CYS A 38 -8.44 -37.14 -55.16
N SER A 39 -7.32 -36.67 -55.72
CA SER A 39 -6.18 -36.15 -54.94
C SER A 39 -6.40 -34.68 -54.56
N LEU A 40 -6.05 -34.32 -53.32
CA LEU A 40 -6.15 -32.97 -52.75
C LEU A 40 -5.36 -31.89 -53.53
N THR A 41 -4.47 -32.31 -54.44
CA THR A 41 -3.51 -31.44 -55.14
C THR A 41 -3.84 -31.17 -56.61
N TYR A 42 -4.93 -31.71 -57.17
CA TYR A 42 -5.27 -31.51 -58.58
C TYR A 42 -6.78 -31.27 -58.78
N PHE A 43 -7.14 -30.23 -59.53
CA PHE A 43 -8.53 -29.92 -59.88
C PHE A 43 -8.92 -30.73 -61.13
N ASP A 44 -9.57 -31.88 -60.91
CA ASP A 44 -10.23 -32.66 -61.96
C ASP A 44 -11.71 -32.23 -62.05
N PRO A 45 -12.23 -31.84 -63.23
CA PRO A 45 -13.62 -31.41 -63.42
C PRO A 45 -14.67 -32.51 -63.14
N HIS A 46 -14.27 -33.78 -62.99
CA HIS A 46 -15.16 -34.89 -62.62
C HIS A 46 -15.20 -35.19 -61.11
N CYS A 47 -14.33 -34.57 -60.30
CA CYS A 47 -14.37 -34.68 -58.84
C CYS A 47 -15.18 -33.53 -58.24
N SER A 48 -16.05 -33.83 -57.28
CA SER A 48 -16.86 -32.81 -56.60
C SER A 48 -15.95 -31.81 -55.85
N PRO A 49 -16.25 -30.49 -55.85
CA PRO A 49 -15.40 -29.45 -55.24
C PRO A 49 -15.36 -29.50 -53.69
N SER A 50 -15.72 -30.64 -53.09
CA SER A 50 -16.03 -30.81 -51.67
C SER A 50 -14.82 -30.65 -50.74
N GLY A 51 -13.61 -31.00 -51.19
CA GLY A 51 -12.40 -30.94 -50.37
C GLY A 51 -11.90 -29.52 -50.06
N TRP A 52 -11.93 -28.61 -51.05
CA TRP A 52 -11.49 -27.23 -50.87
C TRP A 52 -12.49 -26.38 -50.10
N MET A 53 -13.80 -26.63 -50.29
CA MET A 53 -14.83 -26.01 -49.46
C MET A 53 -14.71 -26.46 -48.00
N ALA A 54 -14.44 -27.74 -47.71
CA ALA A 54 -14.27 -28.21 -46.34
C ALA A 54 -13.07 -27.56 -45.62
N PHE A 55 -11.94 -27.36 -46.32
CA PHE A 55 -10.77 -26.68 -45.75
C PHE A 55 -11.01 -25.19 -45.50
N ILE A 56 -11.63 -24.48 -46.44
CA ILE A 56 -11.87 -23.04 -46.33
C ILE A 56 -13.02 -22.73 -45.35
N LEU A 57 -14.13 -23.47 -45.41
CA LEU A 57 -15.30 -23.23 -44.56
C LEU A 57 -15.16 -23.87 -43.17
N GLY A 58 -14.46 -24.99 -43.06
CA GLY A 58 -14.20 -25.65 -41.78
C GLY A 58 -13.03 -25.00 -41.06
N ASP A 59 -11.81 -25.25 -41.53
CA ASP A 59 -10.61 -24.98 -40.74
C ASP A 59 -10.31 -23.49 -40.60
N VAL A 60 -10.46 -22.70 -41.67
CA VAL A 60 -10.18 -21.24 -41.62
C VAL A 60 -11.22 -20.50 -40.77
N VAL A 61 -12.51 -20.84 -40.91
CA VAL A 61 -13.58 -20.21 -40.12
C VAL A 61 -13.45 -20.58 -38.64
N ILE A 62 -13.12 -21.84 -38.34
CA ILE A 62 -12.86 -22.29 -36.97
C ILE A 62 -11.67 -21.55 -36.37
N ALA A 63 -10.56 -21.42 -37.11
CA ALA A 63 -9.37 -20.71 -36.65
C ALA A 63 -9.65 -19.22 -36.36
N ILE A 64 -10.42 -18.55 -37.22
CA ILE A 64 -10.83 -17.15 -37.02
C ILE A 64 -11.74 -17.02 -35.78
N ALA A 65 -12.72 -17.92 -35.63
CA ALA A 65 -13.61 -17.91 -34.47
C ALA A 65 -12.86 -18.15 -33.16
N LEU A 66 -11.91 -19.09 -33.13
CA LEU A 66 -11.03 -19.36 -32.00
C LEU A 66 -10.13 -18.17 -31.68
N GLY A 67 -9.55 -17.52 -32.71
CA GLY A 67 -8.73 -16.32 -32.54
C GLY A 67 -9.50 -15.17 -31.90
N ILE A 68 -10.73 -14.91 -32.36
CA ILE A 68 -11.60 -13.88 -31.79
C ILE A 68 -12.01 -14.25 -30.35
N PHE A 69 -12.32 -15.52 -30.09
CA PHE A 69 -12.69 -16.00 -28.76
C PHE A 69 -11.53 -15.86 -27.75
N LEU A 70 -10.32 -16.27 -28.13
CA LEU A 70 -9.12 -16.12 -27.31
C LEU A 70 -8.76 -14.66 -27.09
N HIS A 71 -8.87 -13.82 -28.13
CA HIS A 71 -8.68 -12.38 -28.00
C HIS A 71 -9.70 -11.75 -27.05
N TYR A 72 -10.96 -12.16 -27.12
CA TYR A 72 -12.01 -11.70 -26.21
C TYR A 72 -11.72 -12.12 -24.76
N LEU A 73 -11.37 -13.39 -24.53
CA LEU A 73 -11.00 -13.88 -23.19
C LEU A 73 -9.78 -13.14 -22.64
N GLY A 74 -8.74 -12.95 -23.46
CA GLY A 74 -7.55 -12.19 -23.11
C GLY A 74 -7.88 -10.73 -22.76
N SER A 75 -8.69 -10.05 -23.57
CA SER A 75 -9.07 -8.66 -23.33
C SER A 75 -9.91 -8.47 -22.05
N LYS A 76 -10.77 -9.43 -21.71
CA LYS A 76 -11.59 -9.40 -20.49
C LYS A 76 -10.75 -9.60 -19.24
N SER A 77 -9.82 -10.55 -19.27
CA SER A 77 -8.87 -10.80 -18.18
C SER A 77 -7.94 -9.60 -17.99
N TYR A 78 -7.41 -9.04 -19.07
CA TYR A 78 -6.58 -7.83 -19.04
C TYR A 78 -7.33 -6.62 -18.47
N LYS A 79 -8.57 -6.36 -18.89
CA LYS A 79 -9.38 -5.27 -18.34
C LYS A 79 -9.63 -5.40 -16.83
N ARG A 80 -9.86 -6.63 -16.34
CA ARG A 80 -10.03 -6.88 -14.89
C ARG A 80 -8.73 -6.64 -14.13
N LEU A 81 -7.59 -7.06 -14.68
CA LEU A 81 -6.27 -6.81 -14.10
C LEU A 81 -5.98 -5.31 -13.99
N VAL A 82 -6.21 -4.55 -15.06
CA VAL A 82 -6.00 -3.09 -15.08
C VAL A 82 -6.94 -2.38 -14.10
N GLN A 83 -8.21 -2.76 -14.02
CA GLN A 83 -9.15 -2.17 -13.05
C GLN A 83 -8.75 -2.47 -11.61
N ASN A 84 -8.23 -3.66 -11.33
CA ASN A 84 -7.76 -4.03 -10.00
C ASN A 84 -6.46 -3.29 -9.64
N SER A 85 -5.52 -3.13 -10.58
CA SER A 85 -4.30 -2.36 -10.34
C SER A 85 -4.62 -0.89 -10.03
N GLU A 86 -5.53 -0.28 -10.79
CA GLU A 86 -5.95 1.12 -10.55
C GLU A 86 -6.61 1.30 -9.17
N ARG A 87 -7.38 0.31 -8.70
CA ARG A 87 -7.95 0.33 -7.35
C ARG A 87 -6.87 0.19 -6.27
N ILE A 88 -5.89 -0.68 -6.48
CA ILE A 88 -4.76 -0.88 -5.56
C ILE A 88 -3.95 0.42 -5.46
N ASP A 89 -3.65 1.07 -6.59
CA ASP A 89 -2.93 2.35 -6.60
C ASP A 89 -3.68 3.44 -5.84
N LYS A 90 -5.01 3.52 -5.98
CA LYS A 90 -5.84 4.47 -5.20
C LYS A 90 -5.80 4.17 -3.70
N ILE A 91 -5.82 2.90 -3.30
CA ILE A 91 -5.72 2.50 -1.89
C ILE A 91 -4.33 2.84 -1.36
N LEU A 92 -3.27 2.57 -2.13
CA LEU A 92 -1.90 2.84 -1.75
C LEU A 92 -1.66 4.34 -1.56
N LYS A 93 -2.10 5.18 -2.51
CA LYS A 93 -2.02 6.64 -2.38
C LYS A 93 -2.76 7.17 -1.16
N ARG A 94 -3.97 6.66 -0.89
CA ARG A 94 -4.72 7.04 0.33
C ARG A 94 -4.00 6.60 1.61
N SER A 95 -3.39 5.41 1.61
CA SER A 95 -2.60 4.93 2.74
C SER A 95 -1.37 5.82 2.97
N GLU A 96 -0.65 6.17 1.91
CA GLU A 96 0.52 7.05 1.96
C GLU A 96 0.16 8.45 2.45
N GLU A 97 -0.91 9.05 1.93
CA GLU A 97 -1.44 10.33 2.43
C GLU A 97 -1.83 10.26 3.91
N SER A 98 -2.48 9.17 4.34
CA SER A 98 -2.85 8.98 5.74
C SER A 98 -1.61 8.88 6.64
N LYS A 99 -0.58 8.14 6.21
CA LYS A 99 0.69 8.04 6.94
C LYS A 99 1.39 9.39 7.03
N ARG A 100 1.40 10.17 5.95
CA ARG A 100 1.98 11.52 5.95
C ARG A 100 1.23 12.46 6.91
N ARG A 101 -0.10 12.41 6.94
CA ARG A 101 -0.89 13.19 7.91
C ARG A 101 -0.61 12.77 9.35
N LEU A 102 -0.51 11.46 9.59
CA LEU A 102 -0.17 10.92 10.91
C LEU A 102 1.24 11.36 11.36
N LEU A 103 2.22 11.35 10.44
CA LEU A 103 3.57 11.85 10.69
C LEU A 103 3.56 13.32 11.11
N VAL A 104 2.87 14.19 10.37
CA VAL A 104 2.75 15.62 10.69
C VAL A 104 2.10 15.82 12.05
N PHE A 105 0.99 15.13 12.30
CA PHE A 105 0.24 15.23 13.54
C PHE A 105 1.07 14.77 14.75
N ASN A 106 1.67 13.59 14.69
CA ASN A 106 2.49 13.06 15.77
C ASN A 106 3.74 13.92 16.01
N SER A 107 4.37 14.44 14.95
CA SER A 107 5.52 15.35 15.06
C SER A 107 5.14 16.63 15.80
N GLN A 108 4.03 17.27 15.44
CA GLN A 108 3.53 18.46 16.14
C GLN A 108 3.20 18.15 17.60
N LEU A 109 2.58 17.01 17.88
CA LEU A 109 2.22 16.59 19.22
C LEU A 109 3.47 16.33 20.10
N LEU A 110 4.49 15.67 19.55
CA LEU A 110 5.79 15.47 20.22
C LEU A 110 6.45 16.81 20.56
N LYS A 111 6.51 17.74 19.61
CA LYS A 111 7.09 19.08 19.84
C LYS A 111 6.37 19.86 20.92
N ASN A 112 5.04 19.80 20.92
CA ASN A 112 4.24 20.43 21.96
C ASN A 112 4.55 19.80 23.33
N ASN A 113 4.58 18.47 23.41
CA ASN A 113 4.91 17.77 24.65
C ASN A 113 6.32 18.13 25.15
N PHE A 114 7.34 18.15 24.28
CA PHE A 114 8.69 18.56 24.65
C PHE A 114 8.77 20.02 25.09
N SER A 115 8.01 20.91 24.46
CA SER A 115 7.95 22.32 24.88
C SER A 115 7.36 22.46 26.28
N VAL A 116 6.29 21.71 26.58
CA VAL A 116 5.68 21.68 27.93
C VAL A 116 6.65 21.05 28.95
N MET A 117 7.39 20.01 28.58
CA MET A 117 8.43 19.43 29.45
C MET A 117 9.52 20.44 29.76
N LEU A 118 10.05 21.13 28.74
CA LEU A 118 11.09 22.13 28.90
C LEU A 118 10.62 23.34 29.73
N MET A 119 9.38 23.78 29.52
CA MET A 119 8.77 24.88 30.28
C MET A 119 8.63 24.51 31.76
N ASN A 120 8.05 23.35 32.07
CA ASN A 120 7.92 22.88 33.45
C ASN A 120 9.29 22.69 34.10
N MET A 121 10.25 22.11 33.39
CA MET A 121 11.61 21.95 33.89
C MET A 121 12.29 23.32 34.14
N GLY A 122 12.07 24.31 33.27
CA GLY A 122 12.56 25.67 33.44
C GLY A 122 11.95 26.37 34.66
N LEU A 123 10.64 26.21 34.88
CA LEU A 123 9.95 26.71 36.08
C LEU A 123 10.50 26.05 37.35
N MET A 124 10.73 24.75 37.33
CA MET A 124 11.33 24.03 38.46
C MET A 124 12.78 24.47 38.71
N ASN A 125 13.58 24.66 37.66
CA ASN A 125 14.95 25.17 37.76
C ASN A 125 14.98 26.59 38.35
N MET A 126 14.07 27.46 37.92
CA MET A 126 13.92 28.81 38.44
C MET A 126 13.47 28.82 39.90
N ALA A 127 12.53 27.95 40.28
CA ALA A 127 12.10 27.79 41.67
C ALA A 127 13.24 27.32 42.58
N LEU A 128 14.05 26.35 42.13
CA LEU A 128 15.23 25.85 42.85
C LEU A 128 16.33 26.91 43.02
N ASN A 129 16.53 27.74 41.99
CA ASN A 129 17.54 28.80 42.03
C ASN A 129 17.10 30.00 42.88
N LYS A 130 15.79 30.28 42.97
CA LYS A 130 15.25 31.38 43.78
C LYS A 130 15.02 31.02 45.25
N ALA A 131 14.94 29.74 45.56
CA ALA A 131 14.66 29.29 46.91
C ALA A 131 15.81 29.63 47.86
N LYS A 132 15.49 30.37 48.94
CA LYS A 132 16.40 30.65 50.05
C LYS A 132 16.28 29.62 51.18
N VAL A 133 15.13 28.93 51.27
CA VAL A 133 14.80 27.92 52.28
C VAL A 133 14.24 26.69 51.57
N TYR A 134 14.67 25.49 51.99
CA TYR A 134 14.35 24.22 51.31
C TYR A 134 12.89 23.76 51.50
N GLU A 135 12.13 24.37 52.40
CA GLU A 135 10.75 23.97 52.76
C GLU A 135 9.67 24.42 51.75
N ASP A 136 9.86 25.51 51.00
CA ASP A 136 8.89 26.00 49.98
C ASP A 136 9.09 25.37 48.58
N VAL A 137 10.26 24.77 48.39
CA VAL A 137 10.71 24.07 47.17
C VAL A 137 9.93 22.77 46.87
N PRO A 138 9.60 21.90 47.85
CA PRO A 138 9.09 20.56 47.58
C PRO A 138 7.65 20.56 47.07
N GLN A 139 6.82 21.53 47.47
CA GLN A 139 5.42 21.57 47.07
C GLN A 139 5.25 22.05 45.62
N ASN A 140 5.89 23.17 45.25
CA ASN A 140 5.88 23.68 43.87
C ASN A 140 6.52 22.69 42.88
N ILE A 141 7.61 22.03 43.28
CA ILE A 141 8.24 20.99 42.46
C ILE A 141 7.35 19.76 42.35
N ARG A 142 6.67 19.33 43.43
CA ARG A 142 5.75 18.19 43.41
C ARG A 142 4.53 18.46 42.53
N GLU A 143 3.99 19.68 42.55
CA GLU A 143 2.89 20.10 41.68
C GLU A 143 3.32 20.13 40.20
N ASN A 144 4.52 20.65 39.91
CA ASN A 144 5.10 20.61 38.56
C ASN A 144 5.43 19.18 38.10
N TYR A 145 5.85 18.28 38.98
CA TYR A 145 5.99 16.86 38.64
C TYR A 145 4.65 16.20 38.35
N ARG A 146 3.58 16.53 39.11
CA ARG A 146 2.23 16.03 38.83
C ARG A 146 1.71 16.53 37.49
N SER A 147 2.00 17.77 37.10
CA SER A 147 1.62 18.29 35.78
C SER A 147 2.41 17.63 34.63
N LEU A 148 3.62 17.15 34.90
CA LEU A 148 4.46 16.43 33.93
C LEU A 148 4.01 14.98 33.67
N GLN A 149 3.46 14.27 34.65
CA GLN A 149 2.99 12.88 34.50
C GLN A 149 2.04 12.65 33.31
N PRO A 150 0.96 13.45 33.11
CA PRO A 150 0.09 13.28 31.96
C PRO A 150 0.77 13.67 30.63
N VAL A 151 1.81 14.51 30.65
CA VAL A 151 2.58 14.87 29.44
C VAL A 151 3.54 13.74 29.08
N LEU A 152 4.18 13.11 30.07
CA LEU A 152 5.03 11.92 29.92
C LEU A 152 4.23 10.76 29.32
N SER A 153 3.06 10.45 29.89
CA SER A 153 2.18 9.40 29.37
C SER A 153 1.73 9.69 27.94
N ARG A 154 1.30 10.93 27.63
CA ARG A 154 0.96 11.33 26.25
C ARG A 154 2.14 11.19 25.30
N THR A 155 3.35 11.49 25.75
CA THR A 155 4.57 11.37 24.95
C THR A 155 4.88 9.92 24.64
N HIS A 156 4.81 9.01 25.62
CA HIS A 156 4.95 7.56 25.39
C HIS A 156 3.92 7.02 24.40
N ASN A 157 2.66 7.43 24.53
CA ASN A 157 1.61 7.04 23.60
C ASN A 157 1.86 7.58 22.19
N THR A 158 2.35 8.81 22.08
CA THR A 158 2.67 9.44 20.78
C THR A 158 3.89 8.79 20.13
N ILE A 159 4.88 8.37 20.92
CA ILE A 159 6.01 7.58 20.42
C ILE A 159 5.51 6.23 19.89
N GLY A 160 4.65 5.54 20.66
CA GLY A 160 4.05 4.28 20.25
C GLY A 160 3.23 4.38 18.96
N SER A 161 2.44 5.44 18.80
CA SER A 161 1.68 5.70 17.55
C SER A 161 2.54 6.16 16.39
N SER A 162 3.81 6.51 16.63
CA SER A 162 4.74 6.96 15.60
C SER A 162 5.60 5.84 15.01
N VAL A 163 5.54 4.63 15.56
CA VAL A 163 6.31 3.45 15.08
C VAL A 163 6.09 3.15 13.61
N ASP A 164 4.90 3.39 13.09
CA ASP A 164 4.56 3.09 11.69
C ASP A 164 4.96 4.20 10.70
N VAL A 165 5.43 5.36 11.19
CA VAL A 165 5.68 6.57 10.39
C VAL A 165 7.06 7.21 10.59
N LEU A 166 7.74 6.94 11.70
CA LEU A 166 9.08 7.42 11.99
C LEU A 166 10.10 6.27 11.91
N ASP A 167 11.35 6.62 11.61
CA ASP A 167 12.48 5.68 11.61
C ASP A 167 12.62 5.02 12.99
N PRO A 168 12.71 3.67 13.07
CA PRO A 168 12.91 2.95 14.32
C PRO A 168 14.16 3.41 15.11
N LEU A 169 15.23 3.83 14.43
CA LEU A 169 16.43 4.36 15.09
C LEU A 169 16.13 5.69 15.78
N PHE A 170 15.33 6.54 15.13
CA PHE A 170 14.94 7.83 15.70
C PHE A 170 13.96 7.66 16.86
N ILE A 171 13.06 6.67 16.79
CA ILE A 171 12.18 6.31 17.91
C ILE A 171 12.99 5.84 19.12
N ALA A 172 14.00 5.00 18.90
CA ALA A 172 14.89 4.54 19.96
C ALA A 172 15.66 5.71 20.61
N GLU A 173 16.09 6.69 19.82
CA GLU A 173 16.71 7.93 20.31
C GLU A 173 15.75 8.71 21.23
N ILE A 174 14.49 8.90 20.80
CA ILE A 174 13.46 9.58 21.60
C ILE A 174 13.15 8.80 22.88
N GLN A 175 12.98 7.48 22.83
CA GLN A 175 12.72 6.65 24.01
C GLN A 175 13.90 6.68 25.00
N SER A 176 15.14 6.67 24.49
CA SER A 176 16.34 6.83 25.30
C SER A 176 16.37 8.20 25.99
N PHE A 177 16.02 9.26 25.26
CA PHE A 177 15.85 10.60 25.84
C PHE A 177 14.78 10.61 26.94
N MET A 178 13.60 10.04 26.69
CA MET A 178 12.51 9.98 27.68
C MET A 178 12.93 9.24 28.96
N THR A 179 13.64 8.11 28.81
CA THR A 179 14.15 7.33 29.94
C THR A 179 15.19 8.11 30.74
N ARG A 180 16.03 8.93 30.09
CA ARG A 180 16.95 9.83 30.78
C ARG A 180 16.19 10.93 31.51
N PHE A 181 15.19 11.53 30.85
CA PHE A 181 14.41 12.62 31.40
C PHE A 181 13.68 12.22 32.70
N GLU A 182 13.07 11.04 32.72
CA GLU A 182 12.37 10.52 33.90
C GLU A 182 13.30 10.27 35.11
N LYS A 183 14.60 10.02 34.87
CA LYS A 183 15.59 9.78 35.92
C LYS A 183 16.17 11.06 36.51
N ILE A 184 15.90 12.22 35.92
CA ILE A 184 16.45 13.49 36.39
C ILE A 184 15.90 13.80 37.77
N LYS A 185 16.81 14.08 38.68
CA LYS A 185 16.51 14.58 40.03
C LYS A 185 17.13 15.96 40.21
N PRO A 186 16.50 16.83 41.03
CA PRO A 186 17.11 18.09 41.41
C PRO A 186 18.43 17.83 42.15
N ALA A 187 19.42 18.72 42.00
CA ALA A 187 20.64 18.63 42.77
C ALA A 187 20.33 18.68 44.27
N SER A 188 21.06 17.93 45.09
CA SER A 188 20.85 17.83 46.55
C SER A 188 21.16 19.11 47.34
N GLY A 189 21.40 20.25 46.66
CA GLY A 189 21.73 21.53 47.27
C GLY A 189 20.81 22.64 46.78
N VAL A 190 20.36 23.47 47.73
CA VAL A 190 19.59 24.70 47.45
C VAL A 190 20.40 25.62 46.53
N GLY A 191 19.77 26.21 45.52
CA GLY A 191 20.43 27.14 44.59
C GLY A 191 21.31 26.50 43.52
N LYS A 192 21.38 25.16 43.43
CA LYS A 192 22.17 24.45 42.39
C LYS A 192 21.35 24.00 41.17
N GLY A 193 20.05 24.29 41.14
CA GLY A 193 19.17 24.01 40.02
C GLY A 193 19.23 22.56 39.52
N PHE A 194 18.97 22.38 38.23
CA PHE A 194 19.21 21.12 37.52
C PHE A 194 20.51 21.23 36.70
N PRO A 195 21.58 20.49 37.06
CA PRO A 195 22.85 20.55 36.34
C PRO A 195 22.74 20.06 34.89
N GLU A 196 21.76 19.20 34.61
CA GLU A 196 21.50 18.65 33.28
C GLU A 196 20.56 19.50 32.42
N TYR A 197 20.04 20.63 32.94
CA TYR A 197 19.02 21.45 32.27
C TYR A 197 19.43 21.89 30.85
N GLU A 198 20.63 22.45 30.70
CA GLU A 198 21.12 22.90 29.38
C GLU A 198 21.34 21.72 28.42
N LYS A 199 21.75 20.56 28.93
CA LYS A 199 21.91 19.35 28.12
C LYS A 199 20.56 18.87 27.58
N ILE A 200 19.52 18.87 28.41
CA ILE A 200 18.16 18.45 28.03
C ILE A 200 17.54 19.42 27.05
N LYS A 201 17.75 20.72 27.27
CA LYS A 201 17.32 21.75 26.32
C LYS A 201 17.95 21.51 24.94
N ASN A 202 19.25 21.24 24.88
CA ASN A 202 19.95 20.93 23.63
C ASN A 202 19.44 19.62 22.99
N ASP A 203 19.22 18.57 23.79
CA ASP A 203 18.64 17.30 23.31
C ASP A 203 17.24 17.53 22.71
N ILE A 204 16.38 18.32 23.37
CA ILE A 204 15.03 18.66 22.87
C ILE A 204 15.09 19.44 21.56
N VAL A 205 16.00 20.42 21.46
CA VAL A 205 16.18 21.21 20.23
C VAL A 205 16.62 20.30 19.08
N HIS A 206 17.62 19.44 19.31
CA HIS A 206 18.11 18.48 18.32
C HIS A 206 17.04 17.50 17.83
N ILE A 207 16.26 16.93 18.75
CA ILE A 207 15.14 16.03 18.40
C ILE A 207 14.06 16.80 17.61
N THR A 208 13.77 18.04 17.99
CA THR A 208 12.79 18.89 17.32
C THR A 208 13.21 19.24 15.89
N GLU A 209 14.50 19.55 15.67
CA GLU A 209 15.07 19.81 14.35
C GLU A 209 15.04 18.57 13.45
N LYS A 210 15.36 17.39 14.01
CA LYS A 210 15.24 16.11 13.29
C LYS A 210 13.79 15.81 12.90
N LEU A 211 12.83 16.08 13.80
CA LEU A 211 11.39 15.97 13.51
C LEU A 211 10.98 16.91 12.38
N ASP A 212 11.48 18.15 12.35
CA ASP A 212 11.23 19.09 11.25
C ASP A 212 11.77 18.60 9.92
N LYS A 213 12.98 18.03 9.91
CA LYS A 213 13.55 17.44 8.69
C LYS A 213 12.71 16.28 8.20
N ALA A 214 12.30 15.35 9.07
CA ALA A 214 11.45 14.22 8.71
C ALA A 214 10.08 14.63 8.13
N VAL A 215 9.47 15.69 8.69
CA VAL A 215 8.21 16.24 8.14
C VAL A 215 8.43 16.99 6.82
N GLY A 216 9.52 17.75 6.71
CA GLY A 216 9.85 18.58 5.55
C GLY A 216 10.27 17.79 4.32
N THR A 217 11.02 16.70 4.48
CA THR A 217 11.40 15.83 3.36
C THR A 217 10.24 14.95 2.89
N GLY A 218 9.23 14.71 3.73
CA GLY A 218 8.11 13.83 3.41
C GLY A 218 8.52 12.37 3.21
N GLU A 219 9.80 12.06 3.41
CA GLU A 219 10.29 10.70 3.47
C GLU A 219 9.76 10.10 4.76
N VAL A 220 8.86 9.13 4.61
CA VAL A 220 8.70 8.08 5.62
C VAL A 220 10.06 7.37 5.64
N LEU A 221 10.99 7.88 6.45
CA LEU A 221 12.32 7.32 6.63
C LEU A 221 12.11 5.88 7.10
N LYS A 222 12.27 4.96 6.15
CA LYS A 222 12.26 3.52 6.37
C LYS A 222 13.66 3.05 6.67
#